data_AF-A0A1Y2AS17-F1
#
_entry.id   AF-A0A1Y2AS17-F1
#
_cell.length_a   1.000
_cell.length_b   1.000
_cell.length_c   1.000
_cell.angle_alpha   90.00
_cell.angle_beta   90.00
_cell.angle_gamma   90.00
#
_symmetry.space_group_name_H-M   'P 1'
#
loop_
_entity.id
_entity.type
_entity.pdbx_description
1 polymer ?
#
loop_
_entity_poly.entity_id
_entity_poly.type
_entity_poly.pdbx_seq_one_letter_code
_entity_poly.pdbx_strand_id
1 'polypeptide(L)'
;MDSYQIDNACMNIYTSLDQNKRNEAEKYLKILFPTYNDSSTSANELNDSSSNGGPFETIQKCHTVLEQTKSAYTQLYLINLLQELTIHWQIFNVDQKTIMSMNL
;
A
#
# COMPACT_ATOMS: atom_id res chain seq x y z
N MET A 1 7.15 6.80 -9.79
CA MET A 1 7.45 5.46 -9.24
C MET A 1 7.66 4.50 -10.38
N ASP A 2 8.59 3.56 -10.25
CA ASP A 2 8.81 2.59 -11.30
C ASP A 2 7.68 1.54 -11.25
N SER A 3 6.62 1.79 -12.03
CA SER A 3 5.43 0.92 -12.11
C SER A 3 5.80 -0.55 -12.37
N TYR A 4 6.91 -0.76 -13.08
CA TYR A 4 7.42 -2.10 -13.37
C TYR A 4 7.87 -2.86 -12.11
N GLN A 5 8.48 -2.17 -11.15
CA GLN A 5 8.90 -2.80 -9.89
C GLN A 5 7.71 -3.19 -9.01
N ILE A 6 6.67 -2.34 -8.98
CA ILE A 6 5.42 -2.64 -8.28
C ILE A 6 4.75 -3.85 -8.92
N ASP A 7 4.61 -3.85 -10.25
CA ASP A 7 3.97 -4.94 -10.98
C ASP A 7 4.70 -6.28 -10.77
N ASN A 8 6.04 -6.28 -10.81
CA ASN A 8 6.83 -7.47 -10.55
C ASN A 8 6.72 -7.95 -9.10
N ALA A 9 6.71 -7.04 -8.12
CA ALA A 9 6.52 -7.40 -6.71
C ALA A 9 5.13 -8.01 -6.49
N CYS A 10 4.07 -7.37 -6.99
CA CYS A 10 2.70 -7.89 -6.89
C CYS A 10 2.57 -9.26 -7.59
N MET A 11 3.15 -9.43 -8.78
CA MET A 11 3.17 -10.72 -9.46
C MET A 11 3.86 -11.79 -8.59
N ASN A 12 5.04 -11.50 -8.04
CA ASN A 12 5.78 -12.47 -7.23
C ASN A 12 5.03 -12.92 -5.98
N ILE A 13 4.24 -12.05 -5.34
CA ILE A 13 3.37 -12.45 -4.21
C ILE A 13 2.44 -13.59 -4.61
N TYR A 14 1.80 -13.48 -5.78
CA TYR A 14 0.75 -14.41 -6.19
C TYR A 14 1.25 -15.62 -6.99
N THR A 15 2.42 -15.52 -7.64
CA THR A 15 2.89 -16.56 -8.58
C THR A 15 4.20 -17.23 -8.19
N SER A 16 5.02 -16.63 -7.32
CA SER A 16 6.30 -17.23 -6.94
C SER A 16 6.08 -18.46 -6.06
N LEU A 17 6.74 -19.57 -6.41
CA LEU A 17 6.81 -20.77 -5.57
C LEU A 17 7.86 -20.66 -4.45
N ASP A 18 8.82 -19.73 -4.60
CA ASP A 18 9.87 -19.47 -3.63
C ASP A 18 9.36 -18.51 -2.54
N GLN A 19 9.34 -18.99 -1.30
CA GLN A 19 8.91 -18.23 -0.13
C GLN A 19 9.78 -16.99 0.11
N ASN A 20 11.09 -17.07 -0.13
CA ASN A 20 11.98 -15.94 0.11
C ASN A 20 11.65 -14.78 -0.84
N LYS A 21 11.37 -15.08 -2.11
CA LYS A 21 10.92 -14.09 -3.09
C LYS A 21 9.57 -13.47 -2.75
N ARG A 22 8.63 -14.27 -2.21
CA ARG A 22 7.34 -13.73 -1.73
C ARG A 22 7.54 -12.78 -0.56
N ASN A 23 8.36 -13.16 0.42
CA ASN A 23 8.66 -12.33 1.58
C ASN A 23 9.36 -11.03 1.21
N GLU A 24 10.31 -11.07 0.26
CA GLU A 24 11.00 -9.88 -0.23
C GLU A 24 10.05 -8.93 -0.96
N ALA A 25 9.18 -9.46 -1.82
CA ALA A 25 8.15 -8.68 -2.50
C ALA A 25 7.16 -8.05 -1.50
N GLU A 26 6.75 -8.80 -0.48
CA GLU A 26 5.89 -8.29 0.58
C GLU A 26 6.57 -7.17 1.39
N LYS A 27 7.84 -7.34 1.76
CA LYS A 27 8.61 -6.31 2.47
C LYS A 27 8.74 -5.04 1.63
N TYR A 28 9.03 -5.16 0.34
CA TYR A 28 9.09 -4.03 -0.58
C TYR A 28 7.75 -3.29 -0.64
N LEU A 29 6.64 -4.02 -0.81
CA LEU A 29 5.32 -3.42 -0.92
C LEU A 29 4.84 -2.79 0.39
N LYS A 30 5.19 -3.33 1.55
CA LYS A 30 4.90 -2.71 2.86
C LYS A 30 5.64 -1.40 3.08
N ILE A 31 6.91 -1.32 2.67
CA ILE A 31 7.67 -0.05 2.69
C ILE A 31 7.02 0.97 1.75
N LEU A 32 6.50 0.49 0.61
CA LEU A 32 5.88 1.35 -0.40
C LEU A 32 4.49 1.82 -0.01
N PHE A 33 3.71 0.99 0.68
CA PHE A 33 2.32 1.25 1.05
C PHE A 33 2.12 1.01 2.56
N PRO A 34 2.65 1.89 3.41
CA PRO A 34 2.59 1.72 4.86
C PRO A 34 1.15 1.74 5.38
N THR A 35 0.84 0.85 6.32
CA THR A 35 -0.48 0.72 6.95
C THR A 35 -0.46 1.04 8.45
N TYR A 36 -1.62 0.98 9.11
CA TYR A 36 -1.77 1.20 10.55
C TYR A 36 -0.93 0.22 11.40
N ASN A 37 -0.85 -1.04 11.00
CA ASN A 37 -0.14 -2.09 11.75
C ASN A 37 1.38 -1.84 11.77
N ASP A 38 1.93 -1.31 10.68
CA ASP A 38 3.36 -0.99 10.55
C ASP A 38 3.77 0.21 11.41
N SER A 39 2.82 1.09 11.76
CA SER A 39 3.05 2.28 12.61
C SER A 39 2.97 1.97 14.11
N SER A 40 2.30 0.88 14.49
CA SER A 40 2.08 0.50 15.90
C SER A 40 3.20 -0.37 16.51
N THR A 41 4.05 -0.97 15.68
CA THR A 41 5.11 -1.91 16.10
C THR A 41 6.53 -1.39 15.91
N SER A 42 6.71 -0.18 15.35
CA SER A 42 8.02 0.39 15.00
C SER A 42 8.40 1.61 15.86
N ALA A 43 8.17 1.54 17.18
CA ALA A 43 8.77 2.47 18.13
C ALA A 43 10.29 2.26 18.33
N ASN A 44 10.95 1.40 17.54
CA ASN A 44 12.33 0.99 17.78
C ASN A 44 13.27 0.95 16.55
N GLU A 45 12.90 1.50 15.39
CA GLU A 45 13.87 1.73 14.31
C GLU A 45 14.06 3.22 14.07
N LEU A 46 14.95 3.79 14.89
CA LEU A 46 15.60 5.08 14.69
C LEU A 46 16.27 5.13 13.30
N ASN A 47 16.15 6.29 12.66
CA ASN A 47 16.87 6.76 11.47
C ASN A 47 16.35 6.31 10.09
N ASP A 48 15.21 6.87 9.68
CA ASP A 48 15.21 7.54 8.37
C ASP A 48 14.23 8.71 8.35
N SER A 49 14.76 9.91 8.22
CA SER A 49 14.03 11.17 8.10
C SER A 49 13.40 11.30 6.71
N SER A 50 12.41 10.45 6.38
CA SER A 50 11.54 10.65 5.19
C SER A 50 10.26 9.81 5.09
N SER A 51 9.76 9.16 6.16
CA SER A 51 8.49 8.41 6.09
C SER A 51 7.24 9.32 6.10
N ASN A 52 7.13 10.20 5.09
CA ASN A 52 5.92 10.94 4.74
C ASN A 52 4.87 9.99 4.13
N GLY A 53 4.31 9.08 4.93
CA GLY A 53 3.29 8.16 4.45
C GLY A 53 2.47 7.57 5.58
N GLY A 54 1.36 8.22 5.92
CA GLY A 54 0.34 7.64 6.76
C GLY A 54 -0.69 6.85 5.92
N PRO A 55 -1.66 6.21 6.58
CA PRO A 55 -2.71 5.44 5.94
C PRO A 55 -3.49 6.21 4.86
N PHE A 56 -3.67 7.53 5.05
CA PHE A 56 -4.34 8.39 4.08
C PHE A 56 -3.48 8.63 2.83
N GLU A 57 -2.19 8.91 3.01
CA GLU A 57 -1.22 9.06 1.92
C GLU A 57 -1.09 7.74 1.13
N THR A 58 -1.12 6.60 1.83
CA THR A 58 -1.15 5.26 1.20
C THR A 58 -2.38 5.08 0.33
N ILE A 59 -3.58 5.51 0.78
CA ILE A 59 -4.80 5.48 -0.03
C ILE A 59 -4.62 6.31 -1.31
N GLN A 60 -4.18 7.56 -1.20
CA GLN A 60 -3.98 8.43 -2.36
C GLN A 60 -2.98 7.84 -3.37
N LYS A 61 -1.92 7.21 -2.85
CA LYS A 61 -0.92 6.52 -3.65
C LYS A 61 -1.48 5.29 -4.34
N CYS A 62 -2.30 4.48 -3.67
CA CYS A 62 -2.99 3.35 -4.27
C CYS A 62 -3.87 3.79 -5.44
N HIS A 63 -4.65 4.87 -5.27
CA HIS A 63 -5.44 5.44 -6.37
C HIS A 63 -4.58 5.87 -7.55
N THR A 64 -3.48 6.59 -7.28
CA THR A 64 -2.55 7.04 -8.33
C THR A 64 -1.96 5.87 -9.13
N VAL A 65 -1.61 4.77 -8.46
CA VAL A 65 -1.08 3.57 -9.12
C VAL A 65 -2.18 2.82 -9.88
N LEU A 66 -3.39 2.72 -9.32
CA LEU A 66 -4.53 2.08 -9.97
C LEU A 66 -4.93 2.75 -11.29
N GLU A 67 -4.84 4.08 -11.36
CA GLU A 67 -5.12 4.84 -12.59
C GLU A 67 -4.12 4.53 -13.72
N GLN A 68 -2.92 4.06 -13.38
CA GLN A 68 -1.81 3.90 -14.33
C GLN A 68 -1.52 2.43 -14.68
N THR A 69 -1.74 1.53 -13.73
CA THR A 69 -1.36 0.11 -13.88
C THR A 69 -2.31 -0.65 -14.80
N LYS A 70 -1.74 -1.55 -15.60
CA LYS A 70 -2.46 -2.54 -16.42
C LYS A 70 -2.32 -3.96 -15.87
N SER A 71 -1.57 -4.13 -14.78
CA SER A 71 -1.31 -5.43 -14.17
C SER A 71 -2.49 -5.84 -13.29
N ALA A 72 -3.10 -6.99 -13.61
CA ALA A 72 -4.18 -7.56 -12.82
C ALA A 72 -3.72 -7.89 -11.38
N TYR A 73 -2.46 -8.31 -11.19
CA TYR A 73 -1.90 -8.60 -9.87
C TYR A 73 -1.74 -7.34 -9.02
N THR A 74 -1.35 -6.22 -9.65
CA THR A 74 -1.23 -4.93 -8.97
C THR A 74 -2.60 -4.40 -8.59
N GLN A 75 -3.57 -4.49 -9.50
CA GLN A 75 -4.96 -4.13 -9.21
C GLN A 75 -5.51 -4.96 -8.03
N LEU A 76 -5.32 -6.28 -8.06
CA LEU A 76 -5.76 -7.17 -6.99
C LEU A 76 -5.13 -6.81 -5.64
N TYR A 77 -3.81 -6.61 -5.61
CA TYR A 77 -3.10 -6.24 -4.39
C TYR A 77 -3.60 -4.92 -3.80
N LEU A 78 -3.69 -3.88 -4.62
CA LEU A 78 -4.10 -2.54 -4.16
C LEU A 78 -5.57 -2.49 -3.73
N ILE A 79 -6.46 -3.23 -4.38
CA ILE A 79 -7.87 -3.31 -3.97
C ILE A 79 -7.97 -3.97 -2.58
N ASN A 80 -7.27 -5.07 -2.34
CA ASN A 80 -7.26 -5.72 -1.03
C ASN A 80 -6.70 -4.81 0.06
N LEU A 81 -5.63 -4.09 -0.25
CA LEU A 81 -5.03 -3.12 0.66
C LEU A 81 -5.98 -1.96 0.98
N LEU A 82 -6.67 -1.40 -0.02
CA LEU A 82 -7.67 -0.35 0.18
C LEU A 82 -8.84 -0.85 1.04
N GLN A 83 -9.27 -2.10 0.88
CA GLN A 83 -10.29 -2.71 1.73
C GLN A 83 -9.83 -2.76 3.20
N GLU A 84 -8.60 -3.20 3.46
CA GLU A 84 -8.02 -3.23 4.81
C GLU A 84 -7.97 -1.82 5.43
N LEU A 85 -7.50 -0.83 4.69
CA LEU A 85 -7.41 0.55 5.17
C LEU A 85 -8.79 1.17 5.45
N THR A 86 -9.82 0.75 4.70
CA THR A 86 -11.20 1.24 4.86
C THR A 86 -11.88 0.68 6.12
N ILE A 87 -11.48 -0.50 6.63
CA ILE A 87 -12.00 -1.04 7.90
C ILE A 87 -11.76 -0.05 9.05
N HIS A 88 -10.70 0.75 8.96
CA HIS A 88 -10.36 1.78 9.93
C HIS A 88 -11.01 3.15 9.63
N TRP A 89 -12.17 3.17 8.96
CA TRP A 89 -12.90 4.38 8.57
C TRP A 89 -13.05 5.42 9.69
N GLN A 90 -13.18 4.98 10.94
CA GLN A 90 -13.33 5.84 12.10
C GLN A 90 -12.12 6.74 12.37
N ILE A 91 -10.92 6.36 11.93
CA ILE A 91 -9.66 7.08 12.18
C ILE A 91 -9.52 8.31 11.27
N PHE A 92 -10.20 8.33 10.12
CA PHE A 92 -10.11 9.44 9.18
C PHE A 92 -10.99 10.63 9.58
N ASN A 93 -10.46 11.84 9.37
CA ASN A 93 -11.21 13.08 9.54
C ASN A 93 -12.27 13.25 8.44
N VAL A 94 -13.26 14.12 8.68
CA VAL A 94 -14.39 14.34 7.75
C VAL A 94 -13.92 14.75 6.34
N ASP A 95 -12.88 15.57 6.24
CA ASP A 95 -12.34 16.02 4.95
C ASP A 95 -11.70 14.85 4.18
N GLN A 96 -10.95 13.99 4.87
CA GLN A 96 -10.31 12.81 4.28
C GLN A 96 -11.36 11.81 3.74
N LYS A 97 -12.44 11.60 4.51
CA LYS A 97 -13.58 10.77 4.09
C LYS A 97 -14.25 11.31 2.85
N THR A 98 -14.42 12.63 2.78
CA THR A 98 -15.05 13.31 1.64
C THR A 98 -14.22 13.13 0.37
N ILE A 99 -12.89 13.32 0.46
CA ILE A 99 -11.96 13.12 -0.66
C ILE A 99 -11.99 11.67 -1.17
N MET A 100 -12.04 10.68 -0.27
CA MET A 100 -12.15 9.27 -0.64
C MET A 100 -13.49 8.96 -1.36
N SER A 101 -14.57 9.64 -0.99
CA SER A 101 -15.90 9.42 -1.58
C SER A 101 -16.13 10.14 -2.91
N MET A 102 -15.42 11.25 -3.18
CA MET A 102 -15.64 12.10 -4.35
C MET A 102 -14.89 11.64 -5.61
N ASN A 103 -13.90 10.76 -5.47
CA ASN A 103 -13.11 10.20 -6.58
C ASN A 103 -13.52 8.75 -6.94
N LEU A 104 -14.71 8.32 -6.51
CA LEU A 104 -15.38 7.08 -6.93
C LEU A 104 -16.41 7.39 -8.02
#